data_AF-A0A7X6YN87-F1
#
_entry.id   AF-A0A7X6YN87-F1
#
_cell.length_a   1.000
_cell.length_b   1.000
_cell.length_c   1.000
_cell.angle_alpha   90.00
_cell.angle_beta   90.00
_cell.angle_gamma   90.00
#
_symmetry.space_group_name_H-M   'P 1'
#
loop_
_entity.id
_entity.type
_entity.pdbx_description
1 polymer ?
#
loop_
_entity_poly.entity_id
_entity_poly.type
_entity_poly.pdbx_seq_one_letter_code
_entity_poly.pdbx_strand_id
1 'polypeptide(L)'
;MKKTSTSKMKFLALLMVLTLVLAASACDMFTSGKDDDKDSAFEPVKITDDLTHEDPADLEFTERYVMTAKDDDDYITGMQDLDELPVRVVMFIYGNDEKALVSYEYDVFETEAGAKAYVDSMQADGFNIEQKGNVSVFYIDEDEMAANLIAYNEWHIMDGQTAKDLSDMFATNFGGLNLEDY
;
A
#
# COMPACT_ATOMS: atom_id res chain seq x y z
N MET A 1 -7.05 -35.07 -28.91
CA MET A 1 -7.17 -33.74 -28.29
C MET A 1 -6.60 -33.82 -26.87
N LYS A 2 -5.38 -33.30 -26.66
CA LYS A 2 -4.73 -33.26 -25.35
C LYS A 2 -5.01 -31.90 -24.72
N LYS A 3 -5.68 -31.92 -23.57
CA LYS A 3 -6.03 -30.76 -22.75
C LYS A 3 -4.72 -30.18 -22.21
N THR A 4 -4.34 -29.00 -22.67
CA THR A 4 -3.23 -28.21 -22.12
C THR A 4 -3.63 -27.73 -20.73
N SER A 5 -2.94 -28.25 -19.71
CA SER A 5 -3.02 -27.79 -18.34
C SER A 5 -2.40 -26.40 -18.27
N THR A 6 -3.21 -25.39 -18.01
CA THR A 6 -2.77 -24.03 -17.72
C THR A 6 -1.95 -24.08 -16.43
N SER A 7 -0.64 -23.85 -16.55
CA SER A 7 0.29 -23.79 -15.44
C SER A 7 -0.08 -22.59 -14.58
N LYS A 8 -0.45 -22.84 -13.31
CA LYS A 8 -0.57 -21.83 -12.27
C LYS A 8 0.78 -21.10 -12.17
N MET A 9 0.84 -19.83 -12.53
CA MET A 9 2.00 -18.99 -12.29
C MET A 9 2.11 -18.82 -10.77
N LYS A 10 3.06 -19.54 -10.18
CA LYS A 10 3.53 -19.29 -8.83
C LYS A 10 4.29 -17.97 -8.90
N PHE A 11 3.76 -16.91 -8.31
CA PHE A 11 4.50 -15.66 -8.08
C PHE A 11 5.64 -15.99 -7.12
N LEU A 12 6.80 -16.30 -7.68
CA LEU A 12 8.02 -16.53 -6.93
C LEU A 12 8.76 -15.20 -6.87
N ALA A 13 8.86 -14.67 -5.65
CA ALA A 13 9.80 -13.66 -5.17
C ALA A 13 10.89 -13.22 -6.16
N LEU A 14 10.82 -11.97 -6.64
CA LEU A 14 11.95 -11.30 -7.27
C LEU A 14 12.50 -10.23 -6.32
N LEU A 15 13.18 -10.73 -5.29
CA LEU A 15 13.95 -9.94 -4.33
C LEU A 15 15.27 -9.49 -4.99
N MET A 16 15.33 -8.26 -5.51
CA MET A 16 16.61 -7.62 -5.83
C MET A 16 16.97 -6.59 -4.76
N VAL A 17 17.72 -7.08 -3.77
CA VAL A 17 18.51 -6.27 -2.86
C VAL A 17 19.55 -5.52 -3.69
N LEU A 18 19.40 -4.19 -3.82
CA LEU A 18 20.49 -3.31 -4.22
C LEU A 18 20.74 -2.28 -3.12
N THR A 19 21.55 -2.67 -2.14
CA THR A 19 22.15 -1.76 -1.18
C THR A 19 23.06 -0.77 -1.89
N LEU A 20 22.66 0.50 -1.98
CA LEU A 20 23.60 1.61 -2.15
C LEU A 20 23.66 2.44 -0.86
N VAL A 21 24.67 2.15 -0.06
CA VAL A 21 25.09 3.02 1.04
C VAL A 21 25.77 4.24 0.41
N LEU A 22 25.14 5.41 0.56
CA LEU A 22 25.81 6.71 0.49
C LEU A 22 25.52 7.46 1.79
N ALA A 23 26.49 7.38 2.70
CA ALA A 23 26.59 8.31 3.80
C ALA A 23 27.03 9.67 3.26
N ALA A 24 26.22 10.70 3.46
CA ALA A 24 26.69 12.09 3.51
C ALA A 24 25.81 12.88 4.48
N SER A 25 26.42 13.20 5.61
CA SER A 25 26.04 14.16 6.63
C SER A 25 25.57 15.51 6.09
N ALA A 26 24.52 16.07 6.69
CA ALA A 26 24.53 17.45 7.20
C ALA A 26 23.38 17.64 8.20
N CYS A 27 23.74 17.93 9.45
CA CYS A 27 22.86 18.67 10.33
C CYS A 27 22.67 20.06 9.72
N ASP A 28 21.43 20.51 9.52
CA ASP A 28 21.14 21.92 9.65
C ASP A 28 19.79 22.12 10.34
N MET A 29 19.86 23.05 11.29
CA MET A 29 18.90 23.43 12.28
C MET A 29 18.31 24.76 11.82
N PHE A 30 17.01 24.82 11.49
CA PHE A 30 16.12 25.99 11.38
C PHE A 30 14.90 25.51 10.57
N THR A 31 13.64 25.71 10.90
CA THR A 31 13.00 26.87 11.52
C THR A 31 11.62 26.43 12.01
N SER A 32 11.28 26.86 13.22
CA SER A 32 9.90 26.92 13.71
C SER A 32 9.02 27.61 12.67
N GLY A 33 8.00 26.91 12.19
CA GLY A 33 7.09 27.38 11.16
C GLY A 33 5.73 26.74 11.38
N LYS A 34 4.93 27.42 12.21
CA LYS A 34 3.47 27.54 12.12
C LYS A 34 2.73 26.29 11.61
N ASP A 35 2.03 25.63 12.53
CA ASP A 35 0.89 24.77 12.24
C ASP A 35 -0.17 25.61 11.48
N ASP A 36 -0.04 25.68 10.16
CA ASP A 36 -1.15 26.00 9.30
C ASP A 36 -1.92 24.69 9.18
N ASP A 37 -3.03 24.59 9.91
CA ASP A 37 -4.04 23.54 9.73
C ASP A 37 -4.40 23.53 8.25
N LYS A 38 -3.78 22.64 7.47
CA LYS A 38 -4.26 22.28 6.15
C LYS A 38 -5.58 21.58 6.40
N ASP A 39 -6.68 22.30 6.18
CA ASP A 39 -8.00 21.66 6.05
C ASP A 39 -7.83 20.53 5.02
N SER A 40 -7.95 19.29 5.50
CA SER A 40 -7.89 18.10 4.65
C SER A 40 -8.85 18.29 3.48
N ALA A 41 -8.33 18.18 2.25
CA ALA A 41 -9.15 18.37 1.05
C ALA A 41 -10.23 17.28 0.93
N PHE A 42 -10.04 16.16 1.63
CA PHE A 42 -10.92 15.02 1.60
C PHE A 42 -11.41 14.63 3.00
N GLU A 43 -12.59 14.02 3.04
CA GLU A 43 -13.17 13.52 4.27
C GLU A 43 -12.33 12.35 4.83
N PRO A 44 -12.15 12.26 6.15
CA PRO A 44 -11.51 11.13 6.80
C PRO A 44 -12.27 9.83 6.55
N VAL A 45 -11.54 8.73 6.44
CA VAL A 45 -12.13 7.41 6.12
C VAL A 45 -11.98 6.47 7.31
N LYS A 46 -13.12 5.99 7.81
CA LYS A 46 -13.19 5.07 8.94
C LYS A 46 -12.78 3.65 8.52
N ILE A 47 -11.73 3.11 9.15
CA ILE A 47 -11.20 1.76 8.91
C ILE A 47 -11.92 0.76 9.81
N THR A 48 -11.91 1.02 11.13
CA THR A 48 -12.63 0.27 12.17
C THR A 48 -13.38 1.23 13.09
N ASP A 49 -14.06 0.73 14.12
CA ASP A 49 -14.74 1.59 15.10
C ASP A 49 -13.81 2.56 15.84
N ASP A 50 -12.56 2.16 16.04
CA ASP A 50 -11.56 2.89 16.83
C ASP A 50 -10.39 3.41 15.98
N LEU A 51 -10.39 3.17 14.66
CA LEU A 51 -9.33 3.60 13.75
C LEU A 51 -9.90 4.33 12.52
N THR A 52 -9.44 5.57 12.34
CA THR A 52 -9.75 6.42 11.19
C THR A 52 -8.46 6.76 10.46
N HIS A 53 -8.50 6.73 9.14
CA HIS A 53 -7.45 7.28 8.29
C HIS A 53 -7.68 8.78 8.10
N GLU A 54 -6.65 9.54 8.39
CA GLU A 54 -6.56 10.98 8.16
C GLU A 54 -5.52 11.21 7.05
N ASP A 55 -5.75 12.21 6.21
CA ASP A 55 -4.80 12.56 5.16
C ASP A 55 -3.44 12.98 5.77
N PRO A 56 -2.31 12.65 5.12
CA PRO A 56 -0.98 12.98 5.64
C PRO A 56 -0.73 14.49 5.66
N ALA A 57 -0.56 15.07 6.87
CA ALA A 57 -0.43 16.52 7.07
C ALA A 57 0.77 17.16 6.35
N ASP A 58 1.89 16.43 6.28
CA ASP A 58 3.16 16.92 5.72
C ASP A 58 3.33 16.58 4.23
N LEU A 59 2.29 16.06 3.56
CA LEU A 59 2.34 15.73 2.13
C LEU A 59 1.62 16.80 1.30
N GLU A 60 2.22 17.19 0.18
CA GLU A 60 1.59 18.00 -0.85
C GLU A 60 1.07 17.08 -1.96
N PHE A 61 -0.23 16.83 -2.01
CA PHE A 61 -0.88 15.97 -3.00
C PHE A 61 -2.10 16.65 -3.61
N THR A 62 -2.46 16.30 -4.84
CA THR A 62 -3.66 16.80 -5.54
C THR A 62 -4.68 15.70 -5.81
N GLU A 63 -4.28 14.44 -5.69
CA GLU A 63 -5.12 13.27 -5.93
C GLU A 63 -5.04 12.26 -4.78
N ARG A 64 -6.18 11.66 -4.45
CA ARG A 64 -6.32 10.55 -3.50
C ARG A 64 -7.22 9.49 -4.13
N TYR A 65 -6.76 8.25 -4.19
CA TYR A 65 -7.55 7.10 -4.60
C TYR A 65 -7.71 6.16 -3.41
N VAL A 66 -8.96 5.75 -3.15
CA VAL A 66 -9.28 4.79 -2.10
C VAL A 66 -9.79 3.52 -2.75
N MET A 67 -9.18 2.39 -2.39
CA MET A 67 -9.54 1.07 -2.90
C MET A 67 -9.92 0.15 -1.75
N THR A 68 -10.91 -0.71 -1.94
CA THR A 68 -11.30 -1.67 -0.90
C THR A 68 -11.48 -3.08 -1.47
N ALA A 69 -11.24 -4.07 -0.61
CA ALA A 69 -11.54 -5.47 -0.86
C ALA A 69 -12.22 -6.08 0.37
N LYS A 70 -13.06 -7.09 0.15
CA LYS A 70 -13.79 -7.87 1.17
C LYS A 70 -13.32 -9.33 1.17
N ASP A 71 -13.75 -10.07 2.18
CA ASP A 71 -13.33 -11.46 2.44
C ASP A 71 -13.58 -12.43 1.28
N ASP A 72 -14.51 -12.13 0.38
CA ASP A 72 -14.80 -12.90 -0.82
C ASP A 72 -14.12 -12.40 -2.11
N ASP A 73 -13.37 -11.29 -2.06
CA ASP A 73 -12.65 -10.74 -3.19
C ASP A 73 -11.34 -11.52 -3.49
N ASP A 74 -10.96 -11.58 -4.77
CA ASP A 74 -9.77 -12.31 -5.24
C ASP A 74 -8.47 -11.80 -4.58
N TYR A 75 -8.43 -10.53 -4.17
CA TYR A 75 -7.31 -9.91 -3.47
C TYR A 75 -7.01 -10.62 -2.15
N ILE A 76 -8.03 -10.73 -1.30
CA ILE A 76 -7.93 -11.35 0.02
C ILE A 76 -7.77 -12.86 -0.13
N THR A 77 -8.60 -13.49 -0.95
CA THR A 77 -8.53 -14.94 -1.15
C THR A 77 -7.25 -15.40 -1.84
N GLY A 78 -6.48 -14.48 -2.42
CA GLY A 78 -5.13 -14.68 -2.96
C GLY A 78 -4.05 -14.83 -1.88
N MET A 79 -4.26 -14.33 -0.66
CA MET A 79 -3.30 -14.35 0.46
C MET A 79 -3.25 -15.73 1.18
N GLN A 80 -3.36 -16.83 0.44
CA GLN A 80 -3.61 -18.19 0.98
C GLN A 80 -2.51 -18.76 1.88
N ASP A 81 -1.34 -18.12 1.93
CA ASP A 81 -0.23 -18.54 2.78
C ASP A 81 -0.39 -18.06 4.24
N LEU A 82 -1.42 -17.26 4.53
CA LEU A 82 -1.76 -16.83 5.89
C LEU A 82 -2.69 -17.82 6.59
N ASP A 83 -2.44 -18.04 7.89
CA ASP A 83 -3.31 -18.87 8.73
C ASP A 83 -4.68 -18.21 9.00
N GLU A 84 -4.73 -16.87 9.02
CA GLU A 84 -5.94 -16.05 9.11
C GLU A 84 -5.87 -14.98 8.02
N LEU A 85 -6.90 -14.89 7.19
CA LEU A 85 -7.00 -13.87 6.14
C LEU A 85 -7.63 -12.59 6.70
N PRO A 86 -7.29 -11.41 6.16
CA PRO A 86 -8.05 -10.19 6.43
C PRO A 86 -9.52 -10.38 6.01
N VAL A 87 -10.45 -9.76 6.74
CA VAL A 87 -11.87 -9.70 6.35
C VAL A 87 -12.21 -8.47 5.51
N ARG A 88 -11.31 -7.48 5.51
CA ARG A 88 -11.42 -6.26 4.73
C ARG A 88 -10.05 -5.66 4.52
N VAL A 89 -9.81 -5.12 3.32
CA VAL A 89 -8.67 -4.27 3.02
C VAL A 89 -9.14 -2.89 2.59
N VAL A 90 -8.43 -1.85 3.02
CA VAL A 90 -8.59 -0.47 2.54
C VAL A 90 -7.23 0.10 2.18
N MET A 91 -7.03 0.49 0.93
CA MET A 91 -5.80 1.08 0.42
C MET A 91 -6.04 2.53 0.02
N PHE A 92 -5.12 3.42 0.40
CA PHE A 92 -5.05 4.81 -0.02
C PHE A 92 -3.81 5.00 -0.87
N ILE A 93 -3.97 5.60 -2.04
CA ILE A 93 -2.87 6.01 -2.91
C ILE A 93 -2.96 7.52 -3.09
N TYR A 94 -1.92 8.22 -2.66
CA TYR A 94 -1.80 9.66 -2.78
C TYR A 94 -0.86 10.01 -3.92
N GLY A 95 -1.17 11.06 -4.66
CA GLY A 95 -0.32 11.52 -5.74
C GLY A 95 -0.60 12.93 -6.20
N ASN A 96 0.09 13.30 -7.26
CA ASN A 96 -0.16 14.50 -8.02
C ASN A 96 -0.18 14.20 -9.52
N ASP A 97 -0.37 15.23 -10.34
CA ASP A 97 -0.42 15.14 -11.80
C ASP A 97 0.83 14.49 -12.43
N GLU A 98 1.95 14.41 -11.68
CA GLU A 98 3.20 13.83 -12.17
C GLU A 98 3.39 12.37 -11.74
N LYS A 99 3.06 12.00 -10.49
CA LYS A 99 3.35 10.67 -9.94
C LYS A 99 2.54 10.31 -8.68
N ALA A 100 2.47 9.02 -8.37
CA ALA A 100 2.15 8.54 -7.03
C ALA A 100 3.27 8.92 -6.05
N LEU A 101 2.89 9.27 -4.83
CA LEU A 101 3.78 9.77 -3.79
C LEU A 101 3.87 8.79 -2.63
N VAL A 102 2.76 8.43 -2.01
CA VAL A 102 2.75 7.48 -0.89
C VAL A 102 1.52 6.59 -0.96
N SER A 103 1.55 5.47 -0.24
CA SER A 103 0.36 4.66 -0.04
C SER A 103 0.26 4.10 1.37
N TYR A 104 -0.98 3.93 1.82
CA TYR A 104 -1.33 3.23 3.06
C TYR A 104 -2.22 2.06 2.72
N GLU A 105 -1.94 0.88 3.26
CA GLU A 105 -2.84 -0.27 3.18
C GLU A 105 -3.20 -0.73 4.60
N TYR A 106 -4.50 -0.89 4.83
CA TYR A 106 -5.08 -1.33 6.09
C TYR A 106 -5.71 -2.71 5.88
N ASP A 107 -5.12 -3.75 6.45
CA ASP A 107 -5.72 -5.08 6.46
C ASP A 107 -6.38 -5.33 7.81
N VAL A 108 -7.70 -5.47 7.80
CA VAL A 108 -8.51 -5.69 8.99
C VAL A 108 -8.72 -7.20 9.16
N PHE A 109 -8.25 -7.76 10.26
CA PHE A 109 -8.41 -9.17 10.61
C PHE A 109 -9.57 -9.38 11.57
N GLU A 110 -10.04 -10.62 11.73
CA GLU A 110 -11.01 -10.93 12.79
C GLU A 110 -10.37 -10.80 14.18
N THR A 111 -9.07 -11.12 14.28
CA THR A 111 -8.35 -11.15 15.56
C THR A 111 -7.06 -10.34 15.55
N GLU A 112 -6.66 -9.86 16.74
CA GLU A 112 -5.32 -9.26 16.92
C GLU A 112 -4.18 -10.24 16.68
N ALA A 113 -4.43 -11.54 16.86
CA ALA A 113 -3.44 -12.58 16.64
C ALA A 113 -3.17 -12.79 15.13
N GLY A 114 -4.22 -12.77 14.30
CA GLY A 114 -4.11 -12.81 12.84
C GLY A 114 -3.29 -11.63 12.31
N ALA A 115 -3.66 -10.41 12.70
CA ALA A 115 -2.93 -9.20 12.34
C ALA A 115 -1.46 -9.26 12.77
N LYS A 116 -1.20 -9.73 14.00
CA LYS A 116 0.16 -9.88 14.50
C LYS A 116 0.99 -10.87 13.67
N ALA A 117 0.42 -12.02 13.34
CA ALA A 117 1.14 -13.04 12.56
C ALA A 117 1.55 -12.51 11.19
N TYR A 118 0.66 -11.76 10.53
CA TYR A 118 0.95 -11.12 9.26
C TYR A 118 2.03 -10.04 9.37
N VAL A 119 1.92 -9.14 10.35
CA VAL A 119 2.93 -8.10 10.62
C VAL A 119 4.30 -8.71 10.91
N ASP A 120 4.38 -9.73 11.77
CA ASP A 120 5.64 -10.40 12.09
C ASP A 120 6.29 -11.03 10.84
N SER A 121 5.48 -11.63 9.96
CA SER A 121 5.96 -12.22 8.70
C SER A 121 6.50 -11.15 7.75
N MET A 122 5.75 -10.08 7.54
CA MET A 122 6.12 -9.00 6.62
C MET A 122 7.35 -8.22 7.12
N GLN A 123 7.45 -7.95 8.42
CA GLN A 123 8.65 -7.36 9.02
C GLN A 123 9.88 -8.27 8.89
N ALA A 124 9.71 -9.59 8.95
CA ALA A 124 10.81 -10.54 8.72
C ALA A 124 11.34 -10.48 7.28
N ASP A 125 10.48 -10.14 6.31
CA ASP A 125 10.82 -9.91 4.91
C ASP A 125 11.33 -8.48 4.65
N GLY A 126 11.37 -7.62 5.67
CA GLY A 126 11.95 -6.28 5.63
C GLY A 126 10.96 -5.16 5.29
N PHE A 127 9.66 -5.45 5.27
CA PHE A 127 8.64 -4.46 4.96
C PHE A 127 8.32 -3.53 6.14
N ASN A 128 7.95 -2.29 5.80
CA ASN A 128 7.51 -1.30 6.77
C ASN A 128 6.00 -1.45 7.05
N ILE A 129 5.68 -2.24 8.08
CA ILE A 129 4.31 -2.53 8.48
C ILE A 129 4.18 -2.47 10.00
N GLU A 130 3.07 -1.92 10.48
CA GLU A 130 2.75 -1.79 11.91
C GLU A 130 1.46 -2.52 12.27
N GLN A 131 1.29 -2.84 13.56
CA GLN A 131 0.05 -3.39 14.10
C GLN A 131 -0.71 -2.33 14.91
N LYS A 132 -2.02 -2.21 14.68
CA LYS A 132 -2.97 -1.42 15.48
C LYS A 132 -4.19 -2.29 15.83
N GLY A 133 -4.14 -2.96 16.99
CA GLY A 133 -5.18 -3.92 17.38
C GLY A 133 -5.26 -5.09 16.40
N ASN A 134 -6.42 -5.30 15.80
CA ASN A 134 -6.66 -6.31 14.75
C ASN A 134 -6.40 -5.80 13.33
N VAL A 135 -5.70 -4.68 13.17
CA VAL A 135 -5.40 -4.08 11.86
C VAL A 135 -3.88 -4.05 11.65
N SER A 136 -3.41 -4.50 10.47
CA SER A 136 -2.08 -4.14 9.99
C SER A 136 -2.12 -2.86 9.18
N VAL A 137 -1.07 -2.05 9.27
CA VAL A 137 -0.91 -0.81 8.51
C VAL A 137 0.40 -0.90 7.76
N PHE A 138 0.33 -1.10 6.45
CA PHE A 138 1.48 -1.05 5.56
C PHE A 138 1.62 0.36 5.00
N TYR A 139 2.83 0.92 5.04
CA TYR A 139 3.08 2.27 4.56
C TYR A 139 4.28 2.31 3.62
N ILE A 140 4.06 2.82 2.41
CA ILE A 140 5.10 3.09 1.41
C ILE A 140 5.32 4.59 1.38
N ASP A 141 6.53 5.02 1.75
CA ASP A 141 6.93 6.42 1.69
C ASP A 141 7.34 6.87 0.27
N GLU A 142 7.67 8.16 0.10
CA GLU A 142 7.99 8.73 -1.22
C GLU A 142 9.20 8.09 -1.91
N ASP A 143 10.21 7.68 -1.14
CA ASP A 143 11.43 7.09 -1.70
C ASP A 143 11.17 5.65 -2.13
N GLU A 144 10.49 4.86 -1.29
CA GLU A 144 10.08 3.50 -1.63
C GLU A 144 9.06 3.49 -2.78
N MET A 145 8.10 4.42 -2.79
CA MET A 145 7.14 4.57 -3.88
C MET A 145 7.85 4.88 -5.19
N ALA A 146 8.80 5.83 -5.20
CA ALA A 146 9.56 6.15 -6.40
C ALA A 146 10.34 4.93 -6.93
N ALA A 147 10.94 4.12 -6.06
CA ALA A 147 11.62 2.88 -6.44
C ALA A 147 10.64 1.83 -7.01
N ASN A 148 9.47 1.67 -6.39
CA ASN A 148 8.43 0.74 -6.84
C ASN A 148 7.88 1.13 -8.21
N LEU A 149 7.62 2.43 -8.47
CA LEU A 149 7.16 2.90 -9.77
C LEU A 149 8.18 2.62 -10.87
N ILE A 150 9.48 2.78 -10.61
CA ILE A 150 10.55 2.39 -11.55
C ILE A 150 10.49 0.90 -11.83
N ALA A 151 10.44 0.07 -10.79
CA ALA A 151 10.39 -1.39 -10.94
C ALA A 151 9.16 -1.86 -11.72
N TYR A 152 7.98 -1.30 -11.45
CA TYR A 152 6.74 -1.65 -12.16
C TYR A 152 6.79 -1.28 -13.65
N ASN A 153 7.41 -0.15 -14.00
CA ASN A 153 7.66 0.22 -15.40
C ASN A 153 8.67 -0.72 -16.06
N GLU A 154 9.78 -1.05 -15.38
CA GLU A 154 10.80 -1.98 -15.89
C GLU A 154 10.26 -3.39 -16.11
N TRP A 155 9.33 -3.85 -15.26
CA TRP A 155 8.69 -5.15 -15.39
C TRP A 155 7.48 -5.14 -16.34
N HIS A 156 7.15 -4.00 -16.93
CA HIS A 156 6.00 -3.82 -17.83
C HIS A 156 4.67 -4.25 -17.19
N ILE A 157 4.52 -4.02 -15.88
CA ILE A 157 3.30 -4.30 -15.11
C ILE A 157 2.39 -3.06 -15.09
N MET A 158 2.98 -1.88 -15.22
CA MET A 158 2.31 -0.59 -15.28
C MET A 158 2.96 0.27 -16.37
N ASP A 159 2.15 0.90 -17.22
CA ASP A 159 2.59 1.95 -18.14
C ASP A 159 2.16 3.30 -17.55
N GLY A 160 3.08 4.03 -16.93
CA GLY A 160 2.78 5.29 -16.25
C GLY A 160 3.39 5.36 -14.85
N GLN A 161 3.03 6.39 -14.11
CA GLN A 161 3.60 6.61 -12.77
C GLN A 161 2.67 7.39 -11.83
N THR A 162 1.50 7.82 -12.29
CA THR A 162 0.55 8.60 -11.49
C THR A 162 -0.17 7.72 -10.46
N ALA A 163 -0.79 8.35 -9.45
CA ALA A 163 -1.64 7.63 -8.50
C ALA A 163 -2.82 6.93 -9.22
N LYS A 164 -3.32 7.53 -10.30
CA LYS A 164 -4.31 6.88 -11.17
C LYS A 164 -3.76 5.62 -11.84
N ASP A 165 -2.59 5.70 -12.48
CA ASP A 165 -1.98 4.55 -13.16
C ASP A 165 -1.75 3.40 -12.17
N LEU A 166 -1.30 3.73 -10.95
CA LEU A 166 -1.07 2.76 -9.89
C LEU A 166 -2.37 2.10 -9.41
N SER A 167 -3.43 2.89 -9.17
CA SER A 167 -4.73 2.34 -8.77
C SER A 167 -5.39 1.50 -9.86
N ASP A 168 -5.30 1.90 -11.14
CA ASP A 168 -5.77 1.11 -12.28
C ASP A 168 -4.99 -0.21 -12.39
N MET A 169 -3.67 -0.18 -12.16
CA MET A 169 -2.82 -1.35 -12.15
C MET A 169 -3.22 -2.31 -11.01
N PHE A 170 -3.46 -1.79 -9.80
CA PHE A 170 -3.95 -2.61 -8.69
C PHE A 170 -5.31 -3.25 -9.02
N ALA A 171 -6.29 -2.48 -9.49
CA ALA A 171 -7.61 -2.98 -9.82
C ALA A 171 -7.59 -4.04 -10.93
N THR A 172 -6.67 -3.91 -11.89
CA THR A 172 -6.56 -4.84 -13.03
C THR A 172 -5.84 -6.13 -12.66
N ASN A 173 -4.76 -6.03 -11.89
CA ASN A 173 -3.87 -7.17 -11.62
C ASN A 173 -4.25 -7.94 -10.35
N PHE A 174 -4.90 -7.26 -9.41
CA PHE A 174 -5.26 -7.78 -8.11
C PHE A 174 -6.78 -7.70 -7.97
N GLY A 175 -7.46 -8.71 -8.53
CA GLY A 175 -8.92 -8.73 -8.65
C GLY A 175 -9.63 -8.46 -7.33
N GLY A 176 -10.70 -7.67 -7.37
CA GLY A 176 -11.52 -7.38 -6.18
C GLY A 176 -10.98 -6.25 -5.28
N LEU A 177 -9.84 -5.62 -5.61
CA LEU A 177 -9.54 -4.27 -5.14
C LEU A 177 -10.34 -3.25 -5.96
N ASN A 178 -11.46 -2.80 -5.40
CA ASN A 178 -12.42 -1.92 -6.09
C ASN A 178 -12.20 -0.47 -5.67
N LEU A 179 -12.18 0.44 -6.65
CA LEU A 179 -12.19 1.89 -6.40
C LEU A 179 -13.50 2.29 -5.71
N GLU A 180 -13.38 3.07 -4.65
CA GLU A 180 -14.51 3.64 -3.92
C GLU A 180 -14.53 5.16 -4.12
N ASP A 181 -15.73 5.71 -4.28
CA ASP A 181 -15.96 7.15 -4.35
C ASP A 181 -15.98 7.72 -2.91
N TYR A 182 -14.82 8.15 -2.40
CA TYR A 182 -14.67 8.82 -1.09
C TYR A 182 -14.17 10.26 -1.21
#